data_AF-A0A1D9BEI2-F1
#
_entry.id   AF-A0A1D9BEI2-F1
#
_cell.length_a   1.000
_cell.length_b   1.000
_cell.length_c   1.000
_cell.angle_alpha   90.00
_cell.angle_beta   90.00
_cell.angle_gamma   90.00
#
_symmetry.space_group_name_H-M   'P 1'
#
loop_
_entity.id
_entity.type
_entity.pdbx_description
1 polymer ?
#
loop_
_entity_poly.entity_id
_entity_poly.type
_entity_poly.pdbx_seq_one_letter_code
_entity_poly.pdbx_strand_id
1 'polypeptide(L)' 'MSIQSINVRNQFRGTVKEIIEGPVLSEVDVATPAGIVTSVITTRSVKELKLAPGSEVIAFVKATEVSIATL' A
#
# COMPACT_ATOMS: atom_id res chain seq x y z
N MET A 1 -8.59 2.38 -14.23
CA MET A 1 -9.27 1.09 -13.99
C MET A 1 -10.14 1.27 -12.75
N SER A 2 -11.46 1.14 -12.87
CA SER A 2 -12.38 1.47 -11.78
C SER A 2 -12.49 0.32 -10.79
N ILE A 3 -11.98 0.54 -9.57
CA ILE A 3 -12.38 -0.25 -8.41
C ILE A 3 -13.89 -0.09 -8.26
N GLN A 4 -14.68 -1.14 -8.52
CA GLN A 4 -16.16 -1.05 -8.47
C GLN A 4 -16.67 -0.85 -7.04
N SER A 5 -16.11 -1.59 -6.07
CA SER A 5 -16.25 -1.30 -4.64
C SER A 5 -15.18 -2.06 -3.86
N ILE A 6 -14.64 -1.46 -2.81
CA ILE A 6 -13.75 -2.10 -1.83
C ILE A 6 -14.29 -1.79 -0.44
N ASN A 7 -14.60 -2.82 0.35
CA ASN A 7 -15.07 -2.68 1.72
C ASN A 7 -13.88 -2.49 2.68
N VAL A 8 -13.23 -1.34 2.59
CA VAL A 8 -12.12 -0.94 3.47
C VAL A 8 -12.31 0.52 3.88
N ARG A 9 -12.26 0.79 5.19
CA ARG A 9 -12.54 2.12 5.76
C ARG A 9 -11.34 3.07 5.71
N ASN A 10 -10.14 2.54 5.86
CA ASN A 10 -8.91 3.36 5.87
C ASN A 10 -8.29 3.29 4.47
N GLN A 11 -8.35 4.40 3.73
CA GLN A 11 -7.81 4.51 2.37
C GLN A 11 -6.96 5.76 2.25
N PHE A 12 -5.78 5.61 1.67
CA PHE A 12 -4.77 6.65 1.53
C PHE A 12 -4.33 6.69 0.07
N ARG A 13 -4.74 7.75 -0.64
CA ARG A 13 -4.25 8.02 -2.00
C ARG A 13 -2.81 8.49 -1.91
N GLY A 14 -1.96 7.98 -2.79
CA GLY A 14 -0.56 8.35 -2.81
C GLY A 14 0.17 7.85 -4.04
N THR A 15 1.47 8.05 -4.00
CA THR A 15 2.38 7.64 -5.06
C THR A 15 3.43 6.71 -4.48
N VAL A 16 3.74 5.61 -5.17
CA VAL A 16 4.84 4.73 -4.76
C VAL A 16 6.14 5.52 -4.79
N LYS A 17 6.81 5.61 -3.65
CA LYS A 17 8.11 6.28 -3.49
C LYS A 17 9.25 5.31 -3.76
N GLU A 18 9.17 4.13 -3.15
CA GLU A 18 10.23 3.11 -3.19
C GLU A 18 9.61 1.71 -3.11
N ILE A 19 10.30 0.73 -3.70
CA ILE A 19 9.99 -0.68 -3.56
C ILE A 19 11.28 -1.41 -3.24
N ILE A 20 11.31 -2.12 -2.12
CA ILE A 20 12.42 -3.00 -1.74
C ILE A 20 11.99 -4.43 -2.06
N GLU A 21 12.44 -4.94 -3.20
CA GLU A 21 12.09 -6.29 -3.65
C GLU A 21 12.85 -7.37 -2.86
N GLY A 22 12.11 -8.31 -2.28
CA GLY A 22 12.65 -9.55 -1.72
C GLY A 22 12.26 -10.78 -2.54
N PRO A 23 12.75 -11.97 -2.19
CA PRO A 23 12.50 -13.20 -2.96
C PRO A 23 11.03 -13.67 -2.89
N VAL A 24 10.30 -13.33 -1.83
CA VAL A 24 8.90 -13.74 -1.61
C VAL A 24 8.01 -12.54 -1.28
N LEU A 25 8.47 -11.70 -0.37
CA LEU A 25 7.81 -10.47 0.04
C LEU A 25 8.63 -9.26 -0.40
N SER A 26 7.94 -8.17 -0.70
CA SER A 26 8.52 -6.88 -1.04
C SER A 26 7.89 -5.81 -0.17
N GLU A 27 8.70 -4.85 0.24
CA GLU A 27 8.25 -3.64 0.91
C GLU A 27 7.92 -2.57 -0.13
N VAL A 28 6.81 -1.87 0.06
CA VAL A 28 6.34 -0.78 -0.81
C VAL A 28 6.03 0.42 0.06
N ASP A 29 6.78 1.50 -0.15
CA ASP A 29 6.56 2.77 0.50
C ASP A 29 5.69 3.66 -0.37
N VAL A 30 4.54 4.08 0.16
CA VAL A 30 3.60 4.98 -0.52
C VAL A 30 3.66 6.34 0.16
N ALA A 31 4.04 7.37 -0.59
CA ALA A 31 3.97 8.74 -0.15
C ALA A 31 2.53 9.25 -0.24
N THR A 32 1.98 9.69 0.89
CA THR A 32 0.61 10.24 1.02
C THR A 32 0.65 11.62 1.69
N PRO A 33 -0.44 12.42 1.64
CA PRO A 33 -0.51 13.68 2.37
C PRO A 33 -0.36 13.55 3.90
N ALA A 34 -0.62 12.37 4.46
CA ALA A 34 -0.49 12.07 5.89
C ALA A 34 0.90 11.53 6.29
N GLY A 35 1.80 11.33 5.32
CA GLY A 35 3.12 10.72 5.51
C GLY A 35 3.32 9.46 4.68
N ILE A 36 4.38 8.71 5.00
CA ILE A 36 4.68 7.43 4.34
C ILE A 36 3.80 6.33 4.93
N VAL A 37 3.12 5.60 4.05
CA VAL A 37 2.40 4.36 4.38
C VAL A 37 3.20 3.21 3.79
N THR A 38 3.77 2.37 4.65
CA THR A 38 4.55 1.19 4.25
C THR A 38 3.66 -0.04 4.17
N SER A 39 3.78 -0.81 3.10
CA SER A 39 3.07 -2.08 2.91
C SER A 39 4.05 -3.19 2.58
N VAL A 40 3.84 -4.37 3.16
CA VAL A 40 4.58 -5.58 2.79
C VAL A 40 3.62 -6.50 2.04
N ILE A 41 3.88 -6.73 0.76
CA ILE A 41 3.08 -7.58 -0.12
C ILE A 41 3.95 -8.61 -0.81
N THR A 42 3.34 -9.59 -1.48
CA THR A 42 4.15 -10.57 -2.22
C THR A 42 4.87 -9.88 -3.38
N THR A 43 6.10 -10.29 -3.66
CA THR A 43 6.87 -9.83 -4.83
C THR A 43 6.14 -10.15 -6.13
N ARG A 44 5.34 -11.23 -6.14
CA ARG A 44 4.44 -11.55 -7.25
C ARG A 44 3.39 -10.46 -7.46
N SER A 45 2.76 -9.95 -6.40
CA SER A 45 1.77 -8.87 -6.48
C SER A 45 2.38 -7.58 -7.01
N VAL A 46 3.60 -7.22 -6.59
CA VAL A 46 4.34 -6.06 -7.15
C VAL A 46 4.43 -6.17 -8.68
N LYS A 47 4.84 -7.34 -9.17
CA LYS A 47 5.02 -7.61 -10.62
C LYS A 47 3.69 -7.65 -11.37
N GLU A 48 2.67 -8.31 -10.84
CA GLU A 48 1.35 -8.42 -11.47
C GLU A 48 0.64 -7.07 -11.58
N LEU A 49 0.75 -6.24 -10.54
CA LEU A 49 0.23 -4.88 -10.51
C LEU A 49 1.12 -3.88 -11.27
N LYS A 50 2.30 -4.32 -11.72
CA LYS A 50 3.32 -3.50 -12.40
C LYS A 50 3.67 -2.24 -11.59
N LEU A 51 3.77 -2.40 -10.27
CA LEU A 51 4.15 -1.30 -9.39
C LEU A 51 5.59 -0.89 -9.67
N ALA A 52 5.81 0.42 -9.71
CA ALA A 52 7.11 1.05 -9.81
C ALA A 52 7.08 2.39 -9.07
N PRO A 53 8.23 2.93 -8.62
CA PRO A 53 8.33 4.30 -8.16
C PRO A 53 7.64 5.28 -9.14
N GLY A 54 6.80 6.17 -8.62
CA GLY A 54 5.96 7.08 -9.40
C GLY A 54 4.55 6.55 -9.71
N SER A 55 4.24 5.27 -9.41
CA SER A 55 2.90 4.71 -9.64
C SER A 55 1.87 5.35 -8.70
N GLU A 56 0.76 5.86 -9.25
CA GLU A 56 -0.40 6.29 -8.46
C GLU A 56 -1.15 5.09 -7.90
N VAL A 57 -1.34 5.07 -6.58
CA VAL A 57 -1.94 3.95 -5.87
C VAL A 57 -2.89 4.44 -4.78
N ILE A 58 -3.73 3.53 -4.30
CA ILE A 58 -4.49 3.71 -3.07
C ILE A 58 -4.02 2.63 -2.11
N ALA A 59 -3.28 3.02 -1.07
CA ALA A 59 -2.98 2.14 0.04
C ALA A 59 -4.23 2.06 0.93
N PHE A 60 -4.64 0.86 1.33
CA PHE A 60 -5.78 0.70 2.22
C PHE A 60 -5.50 -0.34 3.30
N VAL A 61 -6.04 -0.11 4.51
CA VAL A 61 -5.85 -0.98 5.67
C VAL A 61 -7.22 -1.36 6.22
N LYS A 62 -7.48 -2.66 6.39
CA LYS A 62 -8.76 -3.12 6.91
C LYS A 62 -8.95 -2.63 8.35
N ALA A 63 -10.16 -2.20 8.70
CA ALA A 63 -10.43 -1.65 10.03
C ALA A 63 -10.12 -2.65 11.16
N THR A 64 -10.22 -3.95 10.88
CA THR A 64 -9.92 -5.03 11.83
C THR A 64 -8.42 -5.30 12.02
N GLU A 65 -7.55 -4.65 11.24
CA GLU A 65 -6.08 -4.83 11.28
C GLU A 65 -5.37 -3.60 11.88
N VAL A 66 -6.13 -2.55 12.22
CA VAL A 66 -5.59 -1.36 12.89
C VAL A 66 -5.50 -1.62 14.39
N SER A 67 -4.32 -1.43 14.96
CA SER A 67 -4.09 -1.47 16.41
C SER A 67 -4.14 -0.06 17.00
N ILE A 68 -4.66 0.09 18.23
CA ILE A 68 -4.72 1.36 18.96
C ILE A 68 -4.07 1.16 20.34
N ALA A 69 -3.27 2.14 20.78
CA ALA A 69 -2.74 2.21 22.13
C ALA A 69 -3.12 3.56 22.76
N THR A 70 -3.42 3.58 24.05
CA THR A 70 -3.51 4.81 24.84
C THR A 70 -2.13 5.19 25.37
N LEU A 71 -1.89 6.48 25.56
CA LEU A 71 -0.67 7.01 26.18
C LEU A 71 -0.79 7.01 27.70
#